data_AF-A0A962NK58-F1
#
_entry.id   AF-A0A962NK58-F1
#
_cell.length_a   1.000
_cell.length_b   1.000
_cell.length_c   1.000
_cell.angle_alpha   90.00
_cell.angle_beta   90.00
_cell.angle_gamma   90.00
#
_symmetry.space_group_name_H-M   'P 1'
#
loop_
_entity.id
_entity.type
_entity.pdbx_description
1 polymer ?
#
loop_
_entity_poly.entity_id
_entity_poly.type
_entity_poly.pdbx_seq_one_letter_code
_entity_poly.pdbx_strand_id
1 'polypeptide(L)'
;RHLIANGDTYWQDGPLTRAVREGAICYLDEVVEARKDTTVVLHPLSDNRRILPIDRTGEQLSAPPEFMLVVSYNPGYQNLLKGMKPSTRQRFVSMSFDFPVPAIEAQILMSETGIDLKLATELVELGTALRRLKDTDLEESVSTRLLIYTARLVRDGFNLAEACRAALVEPLTDDESTIEALMLVIMAKSSG
;
A
#
# COMPACT_ATOMS: atom_id res chain seq x y z
N ARG A 1 6.34 22.48 -12.81
CA ARG A 1 7.78 22.33 -13.17
C ARG A 1 8.06 23.10 -14.45
N HIS A 2 9.26 23.65 -14.62
CA HIS A 2 9.64 24.29 -15.89
C HIS A 2 10.26 23.26 -16.81
N LEU A 3 9.77 23.22 -18.05
CA LEU A 3 10.39 22.46 -19.12
C LEU A 3 10.97 23.47 -20.11
N ILE A 4 12.19 23.19 -20.58
CA ILE A 4 12.85 23.98 -21.61
C ILE A 4 12.53 23.30 -22.94
N ALA A 5 11.81 23.99 -23.82
CA ALA A 5 11.67 23.58 -25.21
C ALA A 5 11.89 24.81 -26.09
N ASN A 6 12.76 24.69 -27.10
CA ASN A 6 13.04 25.72 -28.11
C ASN A 6 13.40 27.11 -27.55
N GLY A 7 14.10 27.18 -26.42
CA GLY A 7 14.56 28.44 -25.82
C GLY A 7 13.53 29.13 -24.91
N ASP A 8 12.30 28.61 -24.84
CA ASP A 8 11.24 29.14 -23.97
C ASP A 8 11.02 28.24 -22.75
N THR A 9 10.69 28.89 -21.63
CA THR A 9 10.41 28.23 -20.35
C THR A 9 8.91 28.20 -20.12
N TYR A 10 8.28 27.03 -20.23
CA TYR A 10 6.85 26.89 -19.95
C TYR A 10 6.60 26.25 -18.59
N TRP A 11 5.52 26.69 -17.94
CA TRP A 11 5.02 26.05 -16.73
C TRP A 11 4.25 24.78 -17.10
N GLN A 12 4.59 23.67 -16.45
CA GLN A 12 3.81 22.44 -16.51
C GLN A 12 3.28 22.09 -15.12
N ASP A 13 1.97 21.95 -15.03
CA ASP A 13 1.27 21.56 -13.81
C ASP A 13 1.73 20.19 -13.29
N GLY A 14 1.84 20.10 -11.95
CA GLY A 14 2.04 18.82 -11.26
C GLY A 14 0.74 18.00 -11.20
N PRO A 15 0.81 16.73 -10.78
CA PRO A 15 -0.38 15.87 -10.65
C PRO A 15 -1.44 16.47 -9.72
N LEU A 16 -1.05 17.01 -8.56
CA LEU A 16 -1.97 17.66 -7.63
C LEU A 16 -2.62 18.91 -8.25
N THR A 17 -1.83 19.75 -8.93
CA THR A 17 -2.32 20.97 -9.58
C THR A 17 -3.36 20.63 -10.66
N ARG A 18 -3.08 19.63 -11.51
CA ARG A 18 -4.04 19.15 -12.52
C ARG A 18 -5.32 18.64 -11.87
N ALA A 19 -5.21 17.82 -10.83
CA ALA A 19 -6.37 17.30 -10.12
C ALA A 19 -7.25 18.43 -9.54
N VAL A 20 -6.63 19.48 -8.98
CA VAL A 20 -7.35 20.66 -8.50
C VAL A 20 -8.04 21.39 -9.65
N ARG A 21 -7.37 21.63 -10.78
CA ARG A 21 -7.98 22.33 -11.94
C ARG A 21 -9.13 21.53 -12.57
N GLU A 22 -8.99 20.22 -12.63
CA GLU A 22 -9.93 19.31 -13.30
C GLU A 22 -11.05 18.83 -12.36
N GLY A 23 -11.00 19.17 -11.07
CA GLY A 23 -11.95 18.65 -10.08
C GLY A 23 -11.86 17.14 -9.87
N ALA A 24 -10.67 16.57 -10.05
CA ALA A 24 -10.43 15.13 -9.96
C ALA A 24 -10.19 14.66 -8.52
N ILE A 25 -10.20 13.34 -8.34
CA ILE A 25 -9.70 12.70 -7.12
C ILE A 25 -8.16 12.67 -7.19
N CYS A 26 -7.49 13.26 -6.20
CA CYS A 26 -6.06 13.13 -6.01
C CYS A 26 -5.78 12.12 -4.89
N TYR A 27 -5.26 10.95 -5.27
CA TYR A 27 -4.83 9.91 -4.35
C TYR A 27 -3.33 10.01 -4.10
N LEU A 28 -2.94 10.28 -2.85
CA LEU A 28 -1.54 10.30 -2.41
C LEU A 28 -1.25 9.02 -1.63
N ASP A 29 -0.60 8.08 -2.31
CA ASP A 29 -0.20 6.81 -1.74
C ASP A 29 1.01 7.01 -0.81
N GLU A 30 1.02 6.32 0.33
CA GLU A 30 2.11 6.36 1.32
C GLU A 30 2.55 7.77 1.71
N VAL A 31 1.59 8.65 2.04
CA VAL A 31 1.82 10.09 2.26
C VAL A 31 2.88 10.38 3.35
N VAL A 32 3.13 9.44 4.26
CA VAL A 32 4.13 9.53 5.33
C VAL A 32 5.57 9.46 4.84
N GLU A 33 5.83 8.88 3.66
CA GLU A 33 7.15 8.84 3.04
C GLU A 33 7.49 10.14 2.30
N ALA A 34 6.49 10.99 2.05
CA ALA A 34 6.72 12.31 1.48
C ALA A 34 7.52 13.20 2.46
N ARG A 35 8.34 14.10 1.90
CA ARG A 35 9.06 15.10 2.71
C ARG A 35 8.05 15.92 3.52
N LYS A 36 8.38 16.24 4.77
CA LYS A 36 7.50 16.97 5.69
C LYS A 36 6.98 18.28 5.07
N ASP A 37 7.83 19.02 4.36
CA ASP A 37 7.45 20.29 3.72
C ASP A 37 6.42 20.09 2.60
N THR A 38 6.39 18.92 1.97
CA THR A 38 5.39 18.55 0.95
C THR A 38 4.01 18.30 1.56
N THR A 39 3.95 17.68 2.74
CA THR A 39 2.67 17.42 3.42
C THR A 39 1.98 18.70 3.94
N VAL A 40 2.74 19.76 4.21
CA VAL A 40 2.20 21.05 4.66
C VAL A 40 1.45 21.77 3.53
N VAL A 41 1.86 21.56 2.27
CA VAL A 41 1.17 22.10 1.09
C VAL A 41 -0.26 21.59 0.97
N LEU A 42 -0.57 20.44 1.58
CA LEU A 42 -1.91 19.86 1.60
C LEU A 42 -2.85 20.55 2.60
N HIS A 43 -2.32 21.26 3.62
CA HIS A 43 -3.15 21.81 4.70
C HIS A 43 -4.23 22.76 4.19
N PRO A 44 -3.93 23.74 3.30
CA PRO A 44 -4.95 24.64 2.77
C PRO A 44 -5.97 23.96 1.84
N LEU A 45 -5.61 22.81 1.23
CA LEU A 45 -6.53 22.00 0.44
C LEU A 45 -7.48 21.16 1.31
N SER A 46 -7.01 20.75 2.48
CA SER A 46 -7.76 19.90 3.43
C SER A 46 -8.55 20.67 4.49
N ASP A 47 -8.48 22.00 4.50
CA ASP A 47 -9.29 22.84 5.38
C ASP A 47 -10.41 23.57 4.60
N ASN A 48 -11.17 24.42 5.29
CA ASN A 48 -12.32 25.12 4.72
C ASN A 48 -11.96 26.09 3.59
N ARG A 49 -10.68 26.46 3.41
CA ARG A 49 -10.24 27.37 2.34
C ARG A 49 -10.22 26.67 0.99
N ARG A 50 -9.92 25.35 0.95
CA ARG A 50 -9.81 24.55 -0.28
C ARG A 50 -8.96 25.26 -1.36
N ILE A 51 -7.76 25.70 -1.00
CA ILE A 51 -6.84 26.39 -1.93
C ILE A 51 -5.52 25.65 -2.11
N LEU A 52 -4.94 25.73 -3.31
CA LEU A 52 -3.58 25.28 -3.61
C LEU A 52 -2.73 26.48 -4.06
N PRO A 53 -1.79 26.97 -3.22
CA PRO A 53 -0.83 27.98 -3.65
C PRO A 53 0.25 27.36 -4.56
N ILE A 54 0.58 28.05 -5.64
CA ILE A 54 1.67 27.70 -6.56
C ILE A 54 2.75 28.79 -6.46
N ASP A 55 3.66 28.64 -5.49
CA ASP A 55 4.66 29.67 -5.16
C ASP A 55 5.48 30.14 -6.36
N ARG A 56 5.77 29.25 -7.32
CA ARG A 56 6.59 29.58 -8.50
C ARG A 56 5.88 30.45 -9.53
N THR A 57 4.56 30.36 -9.63
CA THR A 57 3.76 31.17 -10.57
C THR A 57 3.05 32.32 -9.87
N GLY A 58 3.00 32.31 -8.53
CA GLY A 58 2.20 33.25 -7.74
C GLY A 58 0.70 32.97 -7.80
N GLU A 59 0.28 31.91 -8.49
CA GLU A 59 -1.12 31.54 -8.66
C GLU A 59 -1.68 30.90 -7.39
N GLN A 60 -2.95 31.20 -7.08
CA GLN A 60 -3.71 30.47 -6.08
C GLN A 60 -4.90 29.81 -6.74
N LEU A 61 -4.93 28.49 -6.73
CA LEU A 61 -6.05 27.72 -7.24
C LEU A 61 -7.08 27.51 -6.14
N SER A 62 -8.35 27.79 -6.44
CA SER A 62 -9.46 27.34 -5.62
C SER A 62 -9.90 25.95 -6.11
N ALA A 63 -9.91 24.97 -5.20
CA ALA A 63 -10.32 23.63 -5.53
C ALA A 63 -11.84 23.57 -5.70
N PRO A 64 -12.33 23.15 -6.88
CA PRO A 64 -13.75 23.12 -7.19
C PRO A 64 -14.46 22.05 -6.33
N PRO A 65 -15.79 22.09 -6.16
CA PRO A 65 -16.53 21.17 -5.31
C PRO A 65 -16.23 19.68 -5.54
N GLU A 66 -15.98 19.30 -6.80
CA GLU A 66 -15.73 17.94 -7.28
C GLU A 66 -14.36 17.39 -6.85
N PHE A 67 -13.39 18.27 -6.59
CA PHE A 67 -12.06 17.85 -6.15
C PHE A 67 -12.14 17.08 -4.82
N MET A 68 -11.44 15.95 -4.75
CA MET A 68 -11.31 15.14 -3.54
C MET A 68 -9.85 14.78 -3.29
N LEU A 69 -9.39 15.01 -2.05
CA LEU A 69 -8.08 14.56 -1.61
C LEU A 69 -8.22 13.27 -0.82
N VAL A 70 -7.54 12.21 -1.28
CA VAL A 70 -7.48 10.90 -0.61
C VAL A 70 -6.02 10.60 -0.30
N VAL A 71 -5.74 10.10 0.90
CA VAL A 71 -4.39 9.74 1.34
C VAL A 71 -4.39 8.35 1.95
N SER A 72 -3.32 7.59 1.74
CA SER A 72 -3.07 6.31 2.43
C SER A 72 -1.76 6.35 3.20
N TYR A 73 -1.66 5.51 4.24
CA TYR A 73 -0.41 5.21 4.92
C TYR A 73 -0.56 3.93 5.75
N ASN A 74 0.55 3.24 6.01
CA ASN A 74 0.58 2.07 6.88
C ASN A 74 0.97 2.49 8.32
N PRO A 75 0.05 2.40 9.30
CA PRO A 75 0.38 2.75 10.68
C PRO A 75 1.37 1.73 11.27
N GLY A 76 2.35 2.22 12.03
CA GLY A 76 3.33 1.36 12.70
C GLY A 76 4.50 0.89 11.82
N TYR A 77 4.57 1.31 10.56
CA TYR A 77 5.68 0.98 9.68
C TYR A 77 6.98 1.66 10.16
N GLN A 78 7.93 0.83 10.59
CA GLN A 78 9.36 1.03 10.86
C GLN A 78 9.88 2.23 11.66
N ASN A 79 9.09 3.24 12.05
CA ASN A 79 9.55 4.29 12.97
C ASN A 79 8.39 5.03 13.65
N LEU A 80 8.36 5.03 14.99
CA LEU A 80 7.52 5.93 15.81
C LEU A 80 7.63 7.41 15.38
N LEU A 81 8.74 7.77 14.74
CA LEU A 81 9.07 9.12 14.27
C LEU A 81 8.54 9.47 12.86
N LYS A 82 8.07 8.49 12.08
CA LYS A 82 7.57 8.65 10.70
C LYS A 82 6.03 8.61 10.59
N GLY A 83 5.30 8.60 11.70
CA GLY A 83 3.84 8.67 11.67
C GLY A 83 3.29 10.00 11.14
N MET A 84 2.07 9.98 10.59
CA MET A 84 1.37 11.20 10.23
C MET A 84 1.07 12.05 11.47
N LYS A 85 1.50 13.32 11.46
CA LYS A 85 1.32 14.24 12.60
C LYS A 85 -0.17 14.34 12.98
N PRO A 86 -0.52 14.42 14.29
CA PRO A 86 -1.91 14.57 14.72
C PRO A 86 -2.65 15.73 14.03
N SER A 87 -1.97 16.86 13.82
CA SER A 87 -2.56 18.01 13.12
C SER A 87 -2.95 17.69 11.68
N THR A 88 -2.19 16.85 10.97
CA THR A 88 -2.55 16.42 9.61
C THR A 88 -3.70 15.41 9.66
N ARG A 89 -3.67 14.44 10.57
CA ARG A 89 -4.76 13.46 10.75
C ARG A 89 -6.12 14.10 11.04
N GLN A 90 -6.16 15.15 11.86
CA GLN A 90 -7.39 15.86 12.23
C GLN A 90 -8.06 16.61 11.07
N ARG A 91 -7.46 16.63 9.88
CA ARG A 91 -8.03 17.23 8.66
C ARG A 91 -8.68 16.20 7.72
N PHE A 92 -8.67 14.92 8.08
CA PHE A 92 -9.21 13.84 7.26
C PHE A 92 -10.28 13.04 8.01
N VAL A 93 -11.29 12.61 7.26
CA VAL A 93 -12.12 11.46 7.65
C VAL A 93 -11.31 10.21 7.38
N SER A 94 -11.24 9.29 8.35
CA SER A 94 -10.35 8.12 8.30
C SER A 94 -11.14 6.82 8.19
N MET A 95 -10.63 5.88 7.40
CA MET A 95 -11.09 4.49 7.34
C MET A 95 -9.88 3.59 7.58
N SER A 96 -10.03 2.60 8.47
CA SER A 96 -9.00 1.60 8.73
C SER A 96 -9.26 0.35 7.90
N PHE A 97 -8.20 -0.20 7.31
CA PHE A 97 -8.23 -1.45 6.57
C PHE A 97 -7.40 -2.49 7.33
N ASP A 98 -7.88 -3.72 7.33
CA ASP A 98 -7.19 -4.90 7.83
C ASP A 98 -7.29 -6.00 6.75
N PHE A 99 -6.60 -7.12 6.95
CA PHE A 99 -6.75 -8.27 6.07
C PHE A 99 -8.23 -8.73 6.02
N PRO A 100 -8.74 -9.11 4.83
CA PRO A 100 -10.12 -9.56 4.72
C PRO A 100 -10.38 -10.80 5.59
N VAL A 101 -11.63 -11.03 5.98
CA VAL A 101 -12.01 -12.28 6.63
C VAL A 101 -11.71 -13.47 5.68
N PRO A 102 -11.36 -14.66 6.19
CA PRO A 102 -10.84 -15.75 5.37
C PRO A 102 -11.69 -16.11 4.14
N ALA A 103 -13.01 -16.10 4.28
CA ALA A 103 -13.93 -16.38 3.18
C ALA A 103 -13.85 -15.35 2.05
N ILE A 104 -13.69 -14.06 2.37
CA ILE A 104 -13.53 -12.99 1.38
C ILE A 104 -12.12 -13.04 0.77
N GLU A 105 -11.10 -13.29 1.59
CA GLU A 105 -9.73 -13.39 1.09
C GLU A 105 -9.56 -14.55 0.10
N ALA A 106 -10.17 -15.71 0.37
CA ALA A 106 -10.17 -16.84 -0.57
C ALA A 106 -10.87 -16.48 -1.90
N GLN A 107 -11.98 -15.75 -1.86
CA GLN A 107 -12.66 -15.27 -3.07
C GLN A 107 -11.79 -14.29 -3.88
N ILE A 108 -11.05 -13.41 -3.20
CA ILE A 108 -10.09 -12.50 -3.84
C ILE A 108 -9.02 -13.32 -4.57
N LEU A 109 -8.41 -14.31 -3.90
CA LEU A 109 -7.40 -15.17 -4.51
C LEU A 109 -7.94 -15.91 -5.74
N MET A 110 -9.12 -16.51 -5.65
CA MET A 110 -9.77 -17.19 -6.78
C MET A 110 -10.00 -16.22 -7.95
N SER A 111 -10.52 -15.01 -7.67
CA SER A 111 -10.78 -14.00 -8.71
C SER A 111 -9.50 -13.48 -9.37
N GLU A 112 -8.45 -13.24 -8.59
CA GLU A 112 -7.20 -12.62 -9.06
C GLU A 112 -6.25 -13.60 -9.76
N THR A 113 -6.46 -14.91 -9.58
CA THR A 113 -5.50 -15.93 -10.02
C THR A 113 -6.13 -17.08 -10.80
N GLY A 114 -7.42 -17.38 -10.59
CA GLY A 114 -8.12 -18.49 -11.23
C GLY A 114 -7.89 -19.85 -10.56
N ILE A 115 -7.28 -19.90 -9.36
CA ILE A 115 -7.16 -21.13 -8.58
C ILE A 115 -8.51 -21.63 -8.05
N ASP A 116 -8.58 -22.90 -7.69
CA ASP A 116 -9.78 -23.46 -7.06
C ASP A 116 -9.95 -23.02 -5.60
N LEU A 117 -11.14 -23.27 -5.05
CA LEU A 117 -11.47 -22.91 -3.66
C LEU A 117 -10.57 -23.64 -2.66
N LYS A 118 -10.18 -24.88 -2.95
CA LYS A 118 -9.36 -25.69 -2.04
C LYS A 118 -8.00 -25.02 -1.83
N LEU A 119 -7.29 -24.73 -2.91
CA LEU A 119 -5.99 -24.06 -2.85
C LEU A 119 -6.12 -22.64 -2.27
N ALA A 120 -7.18 -21.91 -2.61
CA ALA A 120 -7.39 -20.58 -2.04
C ALA A 120 -7.57 -20.62 -0.52
N THR A 121 -8.36 -21.56 0.00
CA THR A 121 -8.54 -21.76 1.44
C THR A 121 -7.23 -22.16 2.12
N GLU A 122 -6.48 -23.12 1.56
CA GLU A 122 -5.19 -23.55 2.11
C GLU A 122 -4.19 -22.38 2.21
N LEU A 123 -4.09 -21.55 1.17
CA LEU A 123 -3.21 -20.38 1.18
C LEU A 123 -3.65 -19.31 2.20
N VAL A 124 -4.94 -19.09 2.37
CA VAL A 124 -5.47 -18.14 3.37
C VAL A 124 -5.23 -18.65 4.80
N GLU A 125 -5.39 -19.94 5.04
CA GLU A 125 -5.08 -20.55 6.34
C GLU A 125 -3.60 -20.45 6.67
N LEU A 126 -2.73 -20.70 5.68
CA LEU A 126 -1.29 -20.50 5.82
C LEU A 126 -0.96 -19.03 6.11
N GLY A 127 -1.49 -18.09 5.32
CA GLY A 127 -1.31 -16.66 5.56
C GLY A 127 -1.78 -16.22 6.94
N THR A 128 -2.91 -16.75 7.41
CA THR A 128 -3.43 -16.48 8.76
C THR A 128 -2.51 -17.03 9.84
N ALA A 129 -1.95 -18.22 9.67
CA ALA A 129 -0.98 -18.79 10.61
C ALA A 129 0.29 -17.93 10.68
N LEU A 130 0.82 -17.52 9.53
CA LEU A 130 2.01 -16.69 9.43
C LEU A 130 1.80 -15.27 10.02
N ARG A 131 0.63 -14.66 9.81
CA ARG A 131 0.28 -13.35 10.41
C ARG A 131 0.32 -13.37 11.95
N ARG A 132 0.06 -14.52 12.58
CA ARG A 132 0.14 -14.65 14.06
C ARG A 132 1.57 -14.67 14.59
N LEU A 133 2.58 -14.88 13.72
CA LEU A 133 4.00 -14.86 14.09
C LEU A 133 4.60 -13.44 14.10
N LYS A 134 3.85 -12.44 13.63
CA LYS A 134 4.31 -11.04 13.51
C LYS A 134 4.87 -10.48 14.81
N ASP A 135 4.25 -10.78 15.94
CA ASP A 135 4.64 -10.20 17.23
C ASP A 135 5.88 -10.88 17.85
N THR A 136 6.45 -11.90 17.20
CA THR A 136 7.58 -12.68 17.73
C THR A 136 8.80 -12.64 16.81
N ASP A 137 8.64 -12.84 15.50
CA ASP A 137 9.77 -13.15 14.61
C ASP A 137 9.75 -12.44 13.23
N LEU A 138 8.76 -11.59 12.94
CA LEU A 138 8.61 -10.96 11.61
C LEU A 138 8.41 -9.45 11.69
N GLU A 139 9.18 -8.69 10.91
CA GLU A 139 8.99 -7.24 10.78
C GLU A 139 7.66 -6.89 10.07
N GLU A 140 7.26 -7.72 9.10
CA GLU A 140 6.06 -7.53 8.30
C GLU A 140 5.14 -8.76 8.32
N SER A 141 3.84 -8.51 8.17
CA SER A 141 2.84 -9.58 8.07
C SER A 141 2.67 -10.02 6.63
N VAL A 142 2.36 -11.31 6.42
CA VAL A 142 1.94 -11.82 5.11
C VAL A 142 0.75 -11.03 4.57
N SER A 143 0.97 -10.30 3.48
CA SER A 143 -0.09 -9.57 2.80
C SER A 143 -0.90 -10.43 1.84
N THR A 144 -2.14 -10.04 1.56
CA THR A 144 -2.96 -10.67 0.51
C THR A 144 -2.26 -10.64 -0.86
N ARG A 145 -1.43 -9.63 -1.13
CA ARG A 145 -0.61 -9.54 -2.34
C ARG A 145 0.38 -10.71 -2.46
N LEU A 146 1.05 -11.06 -1.36
CA LEU A 146 1.98 -12.19 -1.36
C LEU A 146 1.23 -13.51 -1.57
N LEU A 147 0.06 -13.69 -0.97
CA LEU A 147 -0.80 -14.86 -1.23
C LEU A 147 -1.22 -14.97 -2.70
N ILE A 148 -1.55 -13.85 -3.35
CA ILE A 148 -1.85 -13.80 -4.79
C ILE A 148 -0.63 -14.22 -5.63
N TYR A 149 0.57 -13.79 -5.25
CA TYR A 149 1.80 -14.20 -5.96
C TYR A 149 2.08 -15.69 -5.79
N THR A 150 1.94 -16.23 -4.58
CA THR A 150 2.06 -17.68 -4.31
C THR A 150 1.06 -18.47 -5.13
N ALA A 151 -0.22 -18.06 -5.14
CA ALA A 151 -1.27 -18.69 -5.93
C ALA A 151 -0.95 -18.71 -7.43
N ARG A 152 -0.41 -17.61 -7.99
CA ARG A 152 0.02 -17.54 -9.39
C ARG A 152 1.15 -18.52 -9.69
N LEU A 153 2.15 -18.61 -8.81
CA LEU A 153 3.26 -19.57 -8.97
C LEU A 153 2.76 -21.01 -8.97
N VAL A 154 1.90 -21.38 -8.01
CA VAL A 154 1.34 -22.75 -7.95
C VAL A 154 0.52 -23.07 -9.20
N ARG A 155 -0.31 -22.13 -9.66
CA ARG A 155 -1.07 -22.28 -10.90
C ARG A 155 -0.16 -22.47 -12.11
N ASP A 156 0.98 -21.78 -12.15
CA ASP A 156 1.94 -21.85 -13.26
C ASP A 156 2.86 -23.08 -13.15
N GLY A 157 2.61 -23.98 -12.19
CA GLY A 157 3.21 -25.33 -12.11
C GLY A 157 4.30 -25.49 -11.06
N PHE A 158 4.60 -24.46 -10.27
CA PHE A 158 5.52 -24.60 -9.14
C PHE A 158 4.88 -25.44 -8.04
N ASN A 159 5.68 -26.23 -7.33
CA ASN A 159 5.16 -26.88 -6.14
C ASN A 159 4.91 -25.84 -5.03
N LEU A 160 4.03 -26.18 -4.09
CA LEU A 160 3.60 -25.24 -3.05
C LEU A 160 4.77 -24.74 -2.18
N ALA A 161 5.76 -25.59 -1.88
CA ALA A 161 6.91 -25.21 -1.07
C ALA A 161 7.79 -24.18 -1.78
N GLU A 162 8.10 -24.39 -3.06
CA GLU A 162 8.86 -23.45 -3.89
C GLU A 162 8.13 -22.11 -4.04
N ALA A 163 6.82 -22.16 -4.31
CA ALA A 163 5.98 -20.98 -4.44
C ALA A 163 5.95 -20.18 -3.14
N CYS A 164 5.76 -20.84 -1.99
CA CYS A 164 5.76 -20.19 -0.68
C CYS A 164 7.13 -19.62 -0.34
N ARG A 165 8.23 -20.31 -0.63
CA ARG A 165 9.58 -19.78 -0.37
C ARG A 165 9.78 -18.47 -1.13
N ALA A 166 9.55 -18.49 -2.44
CA ALA A 166 9.82 -17.34 -3.31
C ALA A 166 8.87 -16.14 -3.09
N ALA A 167 7.59 -16.39 -2.82
CA ALA A 167 6.58 -15.34 -2.76
C ALA A 167 6.12 -14.97 -1.34
N LEU A 168 6.35 -15.81 -0.32
CA LEU A 168 5.99 -15.50 1.07
C LEU A 168 7.20 -15.31 1.95
N VAL A 169 8.18 -16.22 1.91
CA VAL A 169 9.26 -16.25 2.91
C VAL A 169 10.36 -15.23 2.59
N GLU A 170 10.97 -15.34 1.41
CA GLU A 170 12.08 -14.47 1.00
C GLU A 170 11.69 -12.97 0.97
N PRO A 171 10.45 -12.57 0.60
CA PRO A 171 10.05 -11.16 0.69
C PRO A 171 9.85 -10.62 2.11
N LEU A 172 9.72 -11.48 3.12
CA LEU A 172 9.47 -11.07 4.51
C LEU A 172 10.73 -10.97 5.35
N THR A 173 11.80 -11.67 4.97
CA THR A 173 13.03 -11.72 5.76
C THR A 173 14.20 -12.21 4.93
N ASP A 174 15.37 -11.61 5.16
CA ASP A 174 16.66 -12.07 4.64
C ASP A 174 17.43 -12.91 5.71
N ASP A 175 16.86 -13.13 6.90
CA ASP A 175 17.48 -13.92 7.97
C ASP A 175 17.26 -15.42 7.75
N GLU A 176 18.34 -16.15 7.48
CA GLU A 176 18.26 -17.58 7.14
C GLU A 176 17.59 -18.42 8.24
N SER A 177 17.80 -18.10 9.52
CA SER A 177 17.19 -18.86 10.62
C SER A 177 15.67 -18.70 10.65
N THR A 178 15.18 -17.49 10.36
CA THR A 178 13.77 -17.18 10.21
C THR A 178 13.20 -17.85 8.96
N ILE A 179 13.93 -17.81 7.83
CA ILE A 179 13.55 -18.49 6.59
C ILE A 179 13.34 -19.99 6.84
N GLU A 180 14.30 -20.66 7.48
CA GLU A 180 14.20 -22.09 7.80
C GLU A 180 12.99 -22.38 8.69
N ALA A 181 12.76 -21.57 9.74
CA ALA A 181 11.63 -21.74 10.65
C ALA A 181 10.27 -21.59 9.93
N LEU A 182 10.14 -20.57 9.07
CA LEU A 182 8.91 -20.35 8.29
C LEU A 182 8.66 -21.49 7.30
N MET A 183 9.70 -21.99 6.65
CA MET A 183 9.60 -23.13 5.75
C MET A 183 9.17 -24.41 6.47
N LEU A 184 9.62 -24.64 7.71
CA LEU A 184 9.12 -25.76 8.53
C LEU A 184 7.62 -25.65 8.81
N VAL A 185 7.13 -24.45 9.13
CA VAL A 185 5.68 -24.20 9.34
C VAL A 185 4.89 -24.50 8.06
N ILE A 186 5.39 -24.05 6.90
CA ILE A 186 4.77 -24.31 5.60
C ILE A 186 4.71 -25.81 5.31
N MET A 187 5.83 -26.53 5.45
CA MET A 187 5.89 -27.97 5.17
C MET A 187 4.99 -28.79 6.10
N ALA A 188 4.91 -28.41 7.38
CA ALA A 188 4.02 -29.07 8.34
C ALA A 188 2.54 -28.89 7.98
N LYS A 189 2.17 -27.76 7.36
CA LYS A 189 0.81 -27.48 6.92
C LYS A 189 0.45 -28.09 5.58
N SER A 190 1.42 -28.30 4.69
CA SER A 190 1.19 -28.96 3.38
C SER A 190 1.10 -30.49 3.46
N SER A 191 1.44 -31.08 4.61
CA SER A 191 1.50 -32.55 4.80
C SER A 191 0.26 -33.15 5.48
N GLY A 192 -0.75 -32.33 5.82
CA GLY A 192 -2.00 -32.75 6.47
C GLY A 192 -3.21 -32.42 5.62
#